data_AF-A0AAU9X0M3-F1
#
_entry.id   AF-A0AAU9X0M3-F1
#
_cell.length_a   1.000
_cell.length_b   1.000
_cell.length_c   1.000
_cell.angle_alpha   90.00
_cell.angle_beta   90.00
_cell.angle_gamma   90.00
#
_symmetry.space_group_name_H-M   'P 1'
#
loop_
_entity.id
_entity.type
_entity.pdbx_description
1 polymer ?
#
loop_
_entity_poly.entity_id
_entity_poly.type
_entity_poly.pdbx_seq_one_letter_code
_entity_poly.pdbx_strand_id
1 'polypeptide(L)'
;MILIQGESNGGIWHGHIQSVDFIYKTVDVYFYVYGKPIRFPNGNVYVREICGRGARNTVARRSMISIAEGHWDSASTWVKA
;
A
#
# COMPACT_ATOMS: atom_id res chain seq x y z
N MET A 1 5.11 0.33 -5.54
CA MET A 1 4.33 -0.06 -4.34
C MET A 1 5.20 -0.90 -3.43
N ILE A 2 5.03 -0.83 -2.11
CA ILE A 2 5.69 -1.71 -1.14
C ILE A 2 4.72 -2.77 -0.60
N LEU A 3 5.26 -3.94 -0.27
CA LEU A 3 4.56 -5.01 0.45
C LEU A 3 4.86 -4.88 1.94
N ILE A 4 3.81 -4.94 2.76
CA ILE A 4 3.86 -4.70 4.20
C ILE A 4 3.27 -5.93 4.92
N GLN A 5 4.01 -6.49 5.87
CA GLN A 5 3.55 -7.58 6.71
C GLN A 5 2.36 -7.11 7.58
N GLY A 6 1.23 -7.77 7.43
CA GLY A 6 0.06 -7.61 8.28
C GLY A 6 0.15 -8.43 9.57
N GLU A 7 -0.79 -8.18 10.49
CA GLU A 7 -0.86 -8.85 11.80
C GLU A 7 -1.23 -10.34 11.70
N SER A 8 -2.00 -10.73 10.67
CA SER A 8 -2.36 -12.13 10.43
C SER A 8 -1.22 -12.90 9.74
N ASN A 9 -1.10 -14.19 10.06
CA ASN A 9 -0.18 -15.08 9.34
C ASN A 9 -0.50 -15.08 7.84
N GLY A 10 0.48 -14.66 7.02
CA GLY A 10 0.33 -14.54 5.57
C GLY A 10 -0.42 -13.29 5.09
N GLY A 11 -0.84 -12.40 5.99
CA GLY A 11 -1.45 -11.12 5.61
C GLY A 11 -0.43 -10.19 4.97
N ILE A 12 -0.61 -9.85 3.69
CA ILE A 12 0.23 -8.87 2.99
C ILE A 12 -0.62 -7.66 2.61
N TRP A 13 -0.22 -6.51 3.12
CA TRP A 13 -0.78 -5.22 2.76
C TRP A 13 0.05 -4.54 1.69
N HIS A 14 -0.61 -3.73 0.87
CA HIS A 14 0.02 -3.00 -0.21
C HIS A 14 0.02 -1.52 0.14
N GLY A 15 1.16 -0.84 -0.03
CA GLY A 15 1.26 0.56 0.36
C GLY A 15 2.23 1.42 -0.44
N HIS A 16 2.14 2.72 -0.19
CA HIS A 16 3.05 3.74 -0.70
C HIS A 16 3.70 4.48 0.46
N ILE A 17 5.02 4.61 0.46
CA ILE A 17 5.77 5.33 1.50
C ILE A 17 5.57 6.83 1.35
N GLN A 18 5.14 7.49 2.42
CA GLN A 18 5.03 8.95 2.49
C GLN A 18 6.25 9.57 3.18
N SER A 19 6.69 8.99 4.29
CA SER A 19 7.86 9.45 5.04
C SER A 19 8.49 8.31 5.84
N VAL A 20 9.77 8.44 6.15
CA VAL A 20 10.53 7.48 6.97
C VAL A 20 11.09 8.21 8.19
N ASP A 21 10.83 7.68 9.37
CA ASP A 21 11.44 8.12 10.61
C ASP A 21 12.59 7.17 11.00
N PHE A 22 13.82 7.67 10.94
CA PHE A 22 15.00 6.88 11.26
C PHE A 22 15.26 6.73 12.76
N ILE A 23 14.75 7.66 13.58
CA ILE A 23 14.92 7.65 15.03
C ILE A 23 14.00 6.58 15.63
N TYR A 24 12.71 6.65 15.30
CA TYR A 24 11.71 5.70 15.80
C TYR A 24 11.60 4.43 14.96
N LYS A 25 12.32 4.36 13.83
CA LYS A 25 12.31 3.23 12.89
C LYS A 25 10.90 2.91 12.41
N THR A 26 10.13 3.95 12.10
CA THR A 26 8.76 3.86 11.58
C THR A 26 8.68 4.42 10.17
N VAL A 27 7.62 4.05 9.46
CA VAL A 27 7.35 4.49 8.10
C VAL A 27 5.90 4.87 8.01
N ASP A 28 5.62 6.06 7.51
CA ASP A 28 4.26 6.46 7.19
C ASP A 28 3.90 5.99 5.79
N VAL A 29 2.74 5.38 5.66
CA VAL A 29 2.27 4.76 4.43
C VAL A 29 0.83 5.13 4.14
N TYR A 30 0.49 5.14 2.85
CA TYR A 30 -0.88 5.01 2.39
C TYR A 30 -1.14 3.58 1.96
N PHE A 31 -2.22 2.98 2.45
CA PHE A 31 -2.62 1.64 2.03
C PHE A 31 -3.39 1.67 0.71
N TYR A 32 -3.29 0.56 0.00
CA TYR A 32 -3.90 0.33 -1.28
C TYR A 32 -4.64 -1.00 -1.25
N VAL A 33 -5.89 -0.98 -1.70
CA VAL A 33 -6.76 -2.16 -1.76
C VAL A 33 -7.00 -2.55 -3.21
N TYR A 34 -7.18 -3.85 -3.43
CA TYR A 34 -7.49 -4.35 -4.77
C TYR A 34 -8.83 -3.78 -5.24
N GLY A 35 -8.81 -3.15 -6.41
CA GLY A 35 -9.96 -2.51 -7.02
C GLY A 35 -11.06 -3.53 -7.28
N LYS A 36 -12.31 -3.18 -6.96
CA LYS A 36 -13.45 -4.07 -7.26
C LYS A 36 -13.58 -4.25 -8.78
N PRO A 37 -13.77 -5.48 -9.28
CA PRO A 37 -13.87 -5.78 -10.72
C PRO A 37 -14.89 -4.91 -11.48
N ILE A 38 -15.97 -4.51 -10.81
CA ILE A 38 -17.03 -3.64 -11.38
C ILE A 38 -16.50 -2.27 -11.81
N ARG A 39 -15.51 -1.71 -11.08
CA ARG A 39 -14.92 -0.41 -11.40
C ARG A 39 -13.64 -0.53 -12.23
N PHE A 40 -12.98 -1.67 -12.19
CA PHE A 40 -11.73 -1.94 -12.88
C PHE A 40 -11.85 -3.30 -13.60
N PRO A 41 -12.39 -3.31 -14.84
CA PRO A 41 -12.71 -4.54 -15.56
C PRO A 41 -11.50 -5.46 -15.74
N ASN A 42 -10.31 -4.87 -15.84
CA ASN A 42 -9.06 -5.61 -16.02
C ASN A 42 -8.56 -6.22 -14.70
N GLY A 43 -9.14 -5.92 -13.54
CA GLY A 43 -8.79 -6.54 -12.26
C GLY A 43 -7.46 -6.12 -11.66
N ASN A 44 -6.43 -5.78 -12.45
CA ASN A 44 -5.04 -5.59 -12.01
C ASN A 44 -4.75 -4.32 -11.19
N VAL A 45 -5.78 -3.61 -10.75
CA VAL A 45 -5.65 -2.23 -10.25
C VAL A 45 -5.79 -2.21 -8.75
N TYR A 46 -4.87 -1.55 -8.08
CA TYR A 46 -4.95 -1.21 -6.67
C TYR A 46 -5.26 0.28 -6.54
N VAL A 47 -6.22 0.59 -5.67
CA VAL A 47 -6.64 1.96 -5.38
C VAL A 47 -6.30 2.33 -3.95
N ARG A 48 -5.89 3.57 -3.76
CA ARG A 48 -5.62 4.11 -2.43
C ARG A 48 -6.87 3.96 -1.55
N GLU A 49 -6.69 3.46 -0.34
CA GLU A 49 -7.74 3.44 0.67
C GLU A 49 -7.95 4.88 1.19
N ILE A 50 -9.20 5.36 1.16
CA ILE A 50 -9.53 6.77 1.49
C ILE A 50 -10.52 6.85 2.68
N CYS A 51 -10.97 5.73 3.25
CA CYS A 51 -11.88 5.77 4.40
C CYS A 51 -11.21 6.39 5.64
N GLY A 52 -11.73 7.52 6.13
CA GLY A 52 -11.18 8.33 7.22
C GLY A 52 -10.48 9.62 6.75
N ARG A 53 -9.91 10.43 7.65
CA ARG A 53 -9.34 11.78 7.36
C ARG A 53 -8.08 11.80 6.44
N GLY A 54 -7.85 10.80 5.59
CA GLY A 54 -6.70 10.74 4.69
C GLY A 54 -5.74 9.56 4.91
N ALA A 55 -6.22 8.50 5.59
CA ALA A 55 -5.66 7.14 5.70
C ALA A 55 -4.11 7.01 5.69
N ARG A 56 -3.42 7.94 6.34
CA ARG A 56 -1.98 7.82 6.65
C ARG A 56 -1.87 6.88 7.84
N ASN A 57 -1.06 5.84 7.68
CA ASN A 57 -0.81 4.86 8.73
C ASN A 57 0.68 4.81 9.02
N THR A 58 1.06 4.60 10.26
CA THR A 58 2.46 4.45 10.67
C THR A 58 2.72 2.98 10.95
N VAL A 59 3.70 2.40 10.27
CA VAL A 59 4.10 1.00 10.44
C VAL A 59 5.55 0.92 10.90
N ALA A 60 5.93 -0.18 11.55
CA ALA A 60 7.33 -0.43 11.87
C ALA A 60 8.12 -0.64 10.57
N ARG A 61 9.33 -0.07 10.47
CA ARG A 61 10.19 -0.21 9.29
C ARG A 61 10.46 -1.67 8.92
N ARG A 62 10.57 -2.53 9.93
CA ARG A 62 10.79 -3.98 9.77
C ARG A 62 9.62 -4.73 9.12
N SER A 63 8.43 -4.12 9.05
CA SER A 63 7.27 -4.72 8.40
C SER A 63 7.30 -4.55 6.88
N MET A 64 8.22 -3.76 6.32
CA MET A 64 8.40 -3.67 4.88
C MET A 64 9.12 -4.91 4.36
N ILE A 65 8.47 -5.65 3.46
CA ILE A 65 8.94 -6.94 2.96
C ILE A 65 9.69 -6.78 1.63
N SER A 66 9.07 -6.11 0.65
CA SER A 66 9.62 -5.97 -0.69
C SER A 66 8.92 -4.86 -1.48
N ILE A 67 9.37 -4.65 -2.73
CA ILE A 67 8.73 -3.78 -3.70
C ILE A 67 7.88 -4.65 -4.62
N ALA A 68 6.62 -4.28 -4.83
CA ALA A 68 5.70 -5.01 -5.72
C ALA A 68 5.96 -4.64 -7.20
N GLU A 69 5.82 -5.62 -8.08
CA GLU A 69 5.97 -5.48 -9.53
C GLU A 69 4.74 -4.82 -10.18
N GLY A 70 4.97 -3.75 -10.94
CA GLY A 70 3.93 -2.97 -11.59
C GLY A 70 4.33 -1.50 -11.71
N HIS A 71 3.38 -0.63 -12.02
CA HIS A 71 3.64 0.80 -12.20
C HIS A 71 2.54 1.66 -11.59
N TRP A 72 2.88 2.91 -11.30
CA TRP A 72 1.92 3.91 -10.87
C TRP A 72 1.25 4.51 -12.09
N ASP A 73 -0.08 4.43 -12.14
CA ASP A 73 -0.89 5.14 -13.14
C ASP A 73 -1.25 6.55 -12.61
N SER A 74 -1.44 6.68 -11.29
CA SER A 74 -1.60 7.97 -10.63
C SER A 74 -1.16 7.93 -9.17
N ALA A 75 -1.21 9.08 -8.47
CA ALA A 75 -0.95 9.16 -7.04
C ALA A 75 -1.94 8.37 -6.15
N SER A 76 -3.04 7.87 -6.72
CA SER A 76 -4.06 7.06 -6.04
C SER A 76 -4.28 5.70 -6.68
N THR A 77 -3.55 5.36 -7.74
CA THR A 77 -3.79 4.18 -8.57
C THR A 77 -2.47 3.50 -8.92
N TRP A 78 -2.39 2.22 -8.63
CA TRP A 78 -1.27 1.38 -9.01
C TRP A 78 -1.76 0.20 -9.84
N VAL A 79 -1.03 -0.14 -10.90
CA VAL A 79 -1.35 -1.22 -11.84
C VAL A 79 -0.33 -2.32 -11.65
N LYS A 80 -0.82 -3.51 -11.31
CA LYS A 80 -0.03 -4.73 -11.19
C LYS A 80 0.49 -5.17 -12.56
N ALA A 81 1.75 -5.59 -12.61
CA ALA A 81 2.35 -6.23 -13.79
C ALA A 81 1.77 -7.63 -14.05
#